data_AF-A0A2R5F4D7-F1
#
_entry.id   AF-A0A2R5F4D7-F1
#
_cell.length_a   1.000
_cell.length_b   1.000
_cell.length_c   1.000
_cell.angle_alpha   90.00
_cell.angle_beta   90.00
_cell.angle_gamma   90.00
#
_symmetry.space_group_name_H-M   'P 1'
#
loop_
_entity.id
_entity.type
_entity.pdbx_description
1 polymer ?
#
loop_
_entity_poly.entity_id
_entity_poly.type
_entity_poly.pdbx_seq_one_letter_code
_entity_poly.pdbx_strand_id
1 'polypeptide(L)'
;MDGWGKGVALINGFNLGRYWEAGPQRTLYVPGPLLRQGRNEIVLFELHQPAEGAVIALTDRPDLGIVADMDQSALHFVTDAVEE
;
A
#
# COMPACT_ATOMS: atom_id res chain seq x y z
N MET A 1 -0.70 -8.26 -1.76
CA MET A 1 -2.17 -8.19 -1.86
C MET A 1 -2.66 -9.20 -2.88
N ASP A 2 -2.35 -10.47 -2.64
CA ASP A 2 -2.63 -11.49 -3.64
C ASP A 2 -4.12 -11.83 -3.55
N GLY A 3 -4.82 -11.74 -4.69
CA GLY A 3 -6.26 -11.96 -4.77
C GLY A 3 -7.15 -10.75 -4.50
N TRP A 4 -6.59 -9.55 -4.32
CA TRP A 4 -7.34 -8.29 -4.19
C TRP A 4 -7.00 -7.34 -5.34
N GLY A 5 -8.01 -6.69 -5.92
CA GLY A 5 -7.89 -5.89 -7.14
C GLY A 5 -7.56 -4.44 -6.83
N LYS A 6 -8.54 -3.64 -6.41
CA LYS A 6 -8.37 -2.21 -6.14
C LYS A 6 -9.37 -1.73 -5.09
N GLY A 7 -8.90 -0.95 -4.13
CA GLY A 7 -9.81 -0.49 -3.08
C GLY A 7 -9.17 0.36 -2.02
N VAL A 8 -9.85 0.43 -0.87
CA VAL A 8 -9.36 1.06 0.37
C VAL A 8 -9.53 0.10 1.54
N ALA A 9 -8.59 0.14 2.48
CA ALA A 9 -8.61 -0.69 3.68
C ALA A 9 -8.75 0.17 4.93
N LEU A 10 -9.50 -0.33 5.91
CA LEU A 10 -9.67 0.29 7.21
C LEU A 10 -9.26 -0.69 8.30
N ILE A 11 -8.65 -0.18 9.38
CA ILE A 11 -8.40 -0.91 10.63
C ILE A 11 -9.11 -0.17 11.76
N ASN A 12 -10.02 -0.85 12.47
CA ASN A 12 -10.74 -0.27 13.61
C ASN A 12 -11.40 1.09 13.30
N GLY A 13 -11.90 1.26 12.08
CA GLY A 13 -12.51 2.50 11.57
C GLY A 13 -11.53 3.55 11.02
N PHE A 14 -10.22 3.35 11.14
CA PHE A 14 -9.20 4.23 10.57
C PHE A 14 -8.85 3.83 9.13
N ASN A 15 -8.87 4.78 8.20
CA ASN A 15 -8.55 4.54 6.79
C ASN A 15 -7.02 4.45 6.58
N LEU A 16 -6.54 3.25 6.23
CA LEU A 16 -5.12 2.97 5.94
C LEU A 16 -4.66 3.49 4.58
N GLY A 17 -5.60 3.85 3.70
CA GLY A 17 -5.33 4.31 2.35
C GLY A 17 -5.72 3.30 1.28
N ARG A 18 -5.26 3.58 0.06
CA ARG A 18 -5.62 2.85 -1.15
C ARG A 18 -4.70 1.68 -1.39
N TYR A 19 -5.25 0.60 -1.91
CA TYR A 19 -4.49 -0.47 -2.53
C TYR A 19 -4.87 -0.67 -3.99
N TRP A 20 -3.92 -1.23 -4.75
CA TRP A 20 -4.15 -1.61 -6.12
C TRP A 20 -3.15 -2.71 -6.52
N GLU A 21 -3.64 -3.77 -7.15
CA GLU A 21 -2.81 -4.88 -7.63
C GLU A 21 -1.73 -4.45 -8.64
N ALA A 22 -1.95 -3.33 -9.33
CA ALA A 22 -1.01 -2.75 -10.29
C ALA A 22 0.36 -2.37 -9.68
N GLY A 23 0.45 -2.23 -8.35
CA GLY A 23 1.70 -1.95 -7.66
C GLY A 23 2.23 -0.52 -7.84
N PRO A 24 3.53 -0.26 -7.55
CA PRO A 24 4.51 -1.24 -7.07
C PRO A 24 4.21 -1.69 -5.63
N GLN A 25 3.57 -0.86 -4.81
CA GLN A 25 3.23 -1.20 -3.44
C GLN A 25 2.18 -2.31 -3.35
N ARG A 26 2.51 -3.39 -2.61
CA ARG A 26 1.67 -4.61 -2.45
C ARG A 26 1.18 -4.83 -1.02
N THR A 27 1.63 -4.03 -0.06
CA THR A 27 1.20 -4.03 1.36
C THR A 27 0.81 -2.65 1.84
N LEU A 28 -0.16 -2.57 2.75
CA LEU A 28 -0.48 -1.36 3.50
C LEU A 28 0.09 -1.46 4.92
N TYR A 29 0.72 -0.38 5.38
CA TYR A 29 1.23 -0.30 6.75
C TYR A 29 0.07 -0.18 7.74
N VAL A 30 0.13 -0.95 8.83
CA VAL A 30 -0.78 -0.84 9.97
C VAL A 30 -0.01 -0.24 11.15
N PRO A 31 -0.22 1.06 11.47
CA PRO A 31 0.38 1.66 12.64
C PRO A 31 -0.02 0.94 13.94
N GLY A 32 0.98 0.58 14.76
CA GLY A 32 0.79 -0.07 16.06
C GLY A 32 -0.25 0.62 16.96
N PRO A 33 -0.28 1.97 17.07
CA PRO A 33 -1.28 2.67 17.88
C PRO A 33 -2.75 2.49 17.44
N LEU A 34 -3.00 2.00 16.22
CA LEU A 34 -4.35 1.71 15.75
C LEU A 34 -4.84 0.32 16.17
N LEU A 35 -3.94 -0.56 16.62
CA LEU A 35 -4.27 -1.89 17.10
C LEU A 35 -4.75 -1.86 18.55
N ARG A 36 -5.60 -2.82 18.89
CA ARG A 36 -6.13 -3.06 20.22
C ARG A 36 -5.68 -4.42 20.71
N GLN A 37 -5.48 -4.58 22.02
CA GLN A 37 -5.38 -5.92 22.60
C GLN A 37 -6.70 -6.66 22.40
N GLY A 38 -6.64 -7.91 21.95
CA GLY A 38 -7.82 -8.70 21.61
C GLY A 38 -8.33 -8.45 20.19
N ARG A 39 -9.64 -8.18 20.05
CA ARG A 39 -10.30 -8.13 18.75
C ARG A 39 -9.97 -6.83 18.00
N ASN A 40 -9.52 -6.98 16.76
CA ASN A 40 -9.38 -5.92 15.78
C ASN A 40 -10.30 -6.21 14.60
N GLU A 41 -10.76 -5.16 13.92
CA GLU A 41 -11.59 -5.27 12.72
C GLU A 41 -10.87 -4.67 11.53
N ILE A 42 -10.73 -5.46 10.46
CA ILE A 42 -10.26 -4.99 9.17
C ILE A 42 -11.43 -4.99 8.21
N VAL A 43 -11.67 -3.86 7.53
CA VAL A 43 -12.70 -3.72 6.50
C VAL A 43 -12.03 -3.34 5.19
N LEU A 44 -12.30 -4.09 4.12
CA LEU A 44 -11.89 -3.72 2.77
C LEU A 44 -13.12 -3.29 1.98
N PHE A 45 -13.01 -2.13 1.34
CA PHE A 45 -13.90 -1.75 0.25
C PHE A 45 -13.17 -2.06 -1.06
N GLU A 46 -13.56 -3.16 -1.70
CA GLU A 46 -13.00 -3.66 -2.95
C GLU A 46 -13.89 -3.22 -4.13
N LEU A 47 -13.26 -2.68 -5.17
CA LEU A 47 -13.93 -2.15 -6.36
C LEU A 47 -14.10 -3.19 -7.47
N HIS A 48 -13.35 -4.29 -7.40
CA HIS A 48 -13.40 -5.39 -8.35
C HIS A 48 -13.90 -6.69 -7.68
N GLN A 49 -13.87 -7.80 -8.41
CA GLN A 49 -14.17 -9.09 -7.81
C GLN A 49 -12.90 -9.61 -7.13
N PRO A 50 -12.89 -9.86 -5.81
CA PRO A 50 -11.75 -10.53 -5.18
C PRO A 50 -11.63 -11.96 -5.71
N ALA A 51 -10.42 -12.51 -5.70
CA ALA A 51 -10.19 -13.90 -6.04
C ALA A 51 -10.97 -14.84 -5.10
N GLU A 52 -11.35 -16.01 -5.61
CA GLU A 52 -12.01 -17.02 -4.78
C GLU A 52 -11.10 -17.42 -3.61
N GLY A 53 -11.64 -17.36 -2.40
CA GLY A 53 -10.88 -17.66 -1.19
C GLY A 53 -9.83 -16.59 -0.81
N ALA A 54 -9.95 -15.35 -1.29
CA ALA A 54 -9.06 -14.27 -0.92
C ALA A 54 -9.01 -14.08 0.61
N VAL A 55 -7.80 -14.03 1.15
CA VAL A 55 -7.53 -13.80 2.59
C VAL A 55 -6.65 -12.58 2.78
N ILE A 56 -6.73 -11.99 3.96
CA ILE A 56 -5.84 -10.90 4.39
C ILE A 56 -4.75 -11.52 5.25
N ALA A 57 -3.49 -11.25 4.89
CA ALA A 57 -2.33 -11.62 5.69
C ALA A 57 -1.66 -10.38 6.27
N LEU A 58 -1.22 -10.46 7.53
CA LEU A 58 -0.39 -9.45 8.17
C LEU A 58 1.06 -9.96 8.18
N THR A 59 1.99 -9.10 7.75
CA THR A 59 3.42 -9.42 7.65
C THR A 59 4.22 -8.47 8.53
N ASP A 60 5.45 -8.86 8.90
CA ASP A 60 6.39 -8.02 9.64
C ASP A 60 7.28 -7.15 8.72
N ARG A 61 7.19 -7.34 7.41
CA ARG A 61 7.96 -6.62 6.39
C ARG A 61 7.06 -6.11 5.27
N PRO A 62 7.22 -4.85 4.84
CA PRO A 62 6.45 -4.33 3.72
C PRO A 62 6.94 -4.94 2.40
N ASP A 63 6.01 -5.14 1.48
CA ASP A 63 6.29 -5.30 0.05
C ASP A 63 5.87 -4.01 -0.66
N LEU A 64 6.88 -3.20 -0.99
CA LEU A 64 6.71 -1.93 -1.68
C LEU A 64 6.90 -2.07 -3.20
N GLY A 65 7.11 -3.30 -3.68
CA GLY A 65 7.47 -3.62 -5.05
C GLY A 65 8.82 -3.06 -5.48
N ILE A 66 9.15 -3.31 -6.74
CA ILE A 66 10.29 -2.70 -7.42
C ILE A 66 9.80 -1.38 -8.00
N VAL A 67 10.38 -0.26 -7.56
CA VAL A 67 10.23 0.99 -8.29
C VAL A 67 10.86 0.80 -9.66
N ALA A 68 10.15 1.18 -10.74
CA ALA A 68 10.78 1.26 -12.06
C ALA A 68 12.07 2.10 -11.94
N ASP A 69 13.14 1.69 -12.63
CA ASP A 69 14.40 2.44 -12.65
C ASP A 69 14.07 3.92 -12.85
N MET A 70 14.51 4.77 -11.91
CA MET A 70 14.37 6.21 -12.11
C MET A 70 15.14 6.53 -13.38
N ASP A 71 14.45 7.12 -14.36
CA ASP A 71 15.13 7.76 -15.47
C ASP A 71 16.08 8.81 -14.88
N GLN A 72 17.39 8.58 -15.02
CA GLN A 72 18.40 9.47 -14.46
C GLN A 72 18.35 10.88 -15.09
N SER A 73 17.67 11.05 -16.23
CA SER A 73 17.39 12.37 -16.79
C SER A 73 16.48 13.22 -15.89
N ALA A 74 15.63 12.60 -15.05
CA ALA A 74 14.79 13.30 -14.07
C ALA A 74 15.59 13.88 -12.89
N LEU A 75 16.81 13.38 -12.63
CA LEU A 75 17.71 13.91 -11.59
C LEU A 75 18.43 15.20 -12.04
N HIS A 76 18.59 15.42 -13.35
CA HIS A 76 19.24 16.63 -13.89
C HIS A 76 18.43 17.90 -13.68
N PHE A 77 17.11 17.81 -13.49
CA PHE A 77 16.23 18.97 -13.28
C PHE A 77 16.44 19.69 -11.94
N VAL A 78 17.12 19.06 -10.97
CA VAL A 78 17.31 19.60 -9.62
C VAL A 78 18.63 20.36 -9.46
N THR A 79 19.62 20.12 -10.34
CA THR A 79 20.96 20.72 -10.24
C THR A 79 21.10 22.07 -10.94
N ASP A 80 20.19 22.43 -11.85
CA ASP A 80 20.31 23.67 -12.65
C ASP A 80 19.77 24.93 -11.93
N ALA A 81 19.40 24.84 -10.65
CA ALA A 81 18.84 25.96 -9.87
C ALA A 81 19.79 26.55 -8.80
N VAL A 82 21.09 26.24 -8.86
CA VAL A 82 22.10 26.76 -7.92
C VAL A 82 23.26 27.52 -8.58
N GLU A 83 23.12 27.90 -9.85
CA GLU A 83 24.01 28.87 -10.50
C GLU A 83 23.25 30.14 -10.91
N GLU A 84 23.00 31.03 -9.93
CA GLU A 84 23.14 32.50 -10.05
C GLU A 84 23.11 33.17 -8.67
#